data_AF-A0A5J4K9E2-F1
#
_entry.id   AF-A0A5J4K9E2-F1
#
_cell.length_a   1.000
_cell.length_b   1.000
_cell.length_c   1.000
_cell.angle_alpha   90.00
_cell.angle_beta   90.00
_cell.angle_gamma   90.00
#
_symmetry.space_group_name_H-M   'P 1'
#
loop_
_entity.id
_entity.type
_entity.pdbx_description
1 polymer ?
#
loop_
_entity_poly.entity_id
_entity_poly.type
_entity_poly.pdbx_seq_one_letter_code
_entity_poly.pdbx_strand_id
1 'polypeptide(L)'
;MILHLGEAVYWGSVEVIFLAGTITALDEERQTVTVRIERATPNAAHLIGQEAEFFADGLEPLTALGELPPGLTDHPVAERQPLPAMDEAEKLRRAAAAAVHQLYGYHRLPAEQEQALIAEVRVMLEADPALRARTLATMDEILRLDFLGSRSTSPHSDQKEGGASS
;
A
#
# COMPACT_ATOMS: atom_id res chain seq x y z
N MET A 1 -0.56 -17.22 6.28
CA MET A 1 0.46 -16.41 6.98
C MET A 1 -0.17 -15.89 8.26
N ILE A 2 0.58 -15.82 9.36
CA ILE A 2 0.08 -15.30 10.64
C ILE A 2 0.87 -14.01 10.89
N LEU A 3 0.17 -12.90 11.09
CA LEU A 3 0.77 -11.60 11.40
C LEU A 3 0.86 -11.40 12.92
N HIS A 4 1.90 -10.72 13.38
CA HIS A 4 2.15 -10.52 14.80
C HIS A 4 2.18 -9.04 15.20
N LEU A 5 1.72 -8.73 16.41
CA LEU A 5 1.86 -7.39 16.97
C LEU A 5 3.35 -6.99 17.04
N GLY A 6 3.68 -5.78 16.58
CA GLY A 6 5.06 -5.30 16.49
C GLY A 6 5.84 -5.82 15.27
N GLU A 7 5.23 -6.64 14.41
CA GLU A 7 5.85 -7.07 13.16
C GLU A 7 5.89 -5.92 12.14
N ALA A 8 7.02 -5.81 11.43
CA ALA A 8 7.15 -4.89 10.32
C ALA A 8 6.52 -5.49 9.07
N VAL A 9 5.60 -4.75 8.45
CA VAL A 9 4.81 -5.18 7.29
C VAL A 9 4.84 -4.11 6.21
N TYR A 10 4.42 -4.51 5.01
CA TYR A 10 4.18 -3.61 3.91
C TYR A 10 2.88 -3.91 3.18
N TRP A 11 2.40 -2.90 2.47
CA TRP A 11 1.25 -2.95 1.58
C TRP A 11 1.61 -2.31 0.23
N GLY A 12 1.17 -2.94 -0.86
CA GLY A 12 1.30 -2.40 -2.22
C GLY A 12 2.68 -2.59 -2.86
N SER A 13 2.99 -1.72 -3.82
CA SER A 13 4.21 -1.76 -4.65
C SER A 13 4.64 -0.35 -5.01
N VAL A 14 5.96 -0.10 -5.13
CA VAL A 14 6.48 1.24 -5.49
C VAL A 14 6.07 1.71 -6.87
N GLU A 15 5.70 0.77 -7.75
CA GLU A 15 5.16 1.10 -9.05
C GLU A 15 3.83 1.86 -8.92
N VAL A 16 3.07 1.66 -7.84
CA VAL A 16 1.76 2.28 -7.65
C VAL A 16 1.76 3.16 -6.41
N ILE A 17 1.64 2.52 -5.24
CA ILE A 17 1.77 3.10 -3.90
C ILE A 17 2.33 1.99 -3.03
N PHE A 18 3.37 2.32 -2.26
CA PHE A 18 3.96 1.43 -1.28
C PHE A 18 3.87 2.09 0.10
N LEU A 19 3.46 1.31 1.10
CA LEU A 19 3.45 1.69 2.51
C LEU A 19 4.15 0.60 3.31
N ALA A 20 5.04 0.97 4.21
CA ALA A 20 5.62 0.06 5.18
C ALA A 20 5.59 0.67 6.57
N GLY A 21 5.47 -0.19 7.58
CA GLY A 21 5.31 0.22 8.96
C GLY A 21 5.22 -0.95 9.91
N THR A 22 4.92 -0.64 11.16
CA THR A 22 4.84 -1.62 12.24
C THR A 22 3.40 -1.85 12.66
N ILE A 23 3.00 -3.10 12.87
CA ILE A 23 1.68 -3.45 13.40
C ILE A 23 1.55 -2.93 14.84
N THR A 24 0.55 -2.08 15.09
CA THR A 24 0.25 -1.53 16.42
C THR A 24 -1.03 -2.10 17.05
N ALA A 25 -1.93 -2.70 16.26
CA ALA A 25 -3.08 -3.45 16.75
C ALA A 25 -3.56 -4.53 15.77
N LEU A 26 -4.27 -5.53 16.29
CA LEU A 26 -4.88 -6.63 15.55
C LEU A 26 -6.37 -6.72 15.94
N ASP A 27 -7.26 -6.87 14.96
CA ASP A 27 -8.68 -7.15 15.14
C ASP A 27 -9.01 -8.47 14.41
N GLU A 28 -9.06 -9.56 15.17
CA GLU A 28 -9.32 -10.90 14.63
C GLU A 28 -10.75 -11.06 14.13
N GLU A 29 -11.73 -10.39 14.75
CA GLU A 29 -13.14 -10.48 14.36
C GLU A 29 -13.37 -9.86 12.99
N ARG A 30 -12.71 -8.72 12.72
CA ARG A 30 -12.79 -8.00 11.45
C ARG A 30 -11.75 -8.42 10.43
N GLN A 31 -10.78 -9.24 10.84
CA GLN A 31 -9.60 -9.60 10.05
C GLN A 31 -8.83 -8.35 9.58
N THR A 32 -8.71 -7.35 10.46
CA THR A 32 -8.00 -6.11 10.17
C THR A 32 -6.81 -5.89 11.10
N VAL A 33 -5.86 -5.09 10.62
CA VAL A 33 -4.59 -4.80 11.26
C VAL A 33 -4.38 -3.29 11.22
N THR A 34 -4.05 -2.70 12.36
CA THR A 34 -3.63 -1.30 12.41
C THR A 34 -2.11 -1.24 12.28
N VAL A 35 -1.64 -0.44 11.33
CA VAL A 35 -0.22 -0.26 11.04
C VAL A 35 0.15 1.21 11.21
N ARG A 36 1.17 1.49 12.01
CA ARG A 36 1.82 2.80 12.04
C ARG A 36 2.75 2.92 10.83
N ILE A 37 2.43 3.81 9.90
CA ILE A 37 3.18 3.98 8.66
C ILE A 37 4.50 4.69 8.96
N GLU A 38 5.61 4.12 8.50
CA GLU A 38 6.96 4.64 8.75
C GLU A 38 7.67 5.02 7.44
N ARG A 39 7.34 4.34 6.35
CA ARG A 39 7.90 4.58 5.02
C ARG A 39 6.82 4.52 3.97
N ALA A 40 6.94 5.36 2.95
CA ALA A 40 6.00 5.38 1.84
C ALA A 40 6.66 5.79 0.53
N THR A 41 5.99 5.53 -0.60
CA THR A 41 6.24 6.28 -1.85
C THR A 41 5.97 7.77 -1.64
N PRO A 42 6.66 8.69 -2.37
CA PRO A 42 6.54 10.14 -2.17
C PRO A 42 5.10 10.67 -2.20
N ASN A 43 4.25 10.14 -3.09
CA ASN A 43 2.85 10.58 -3.21
C ASN A 43 1.98 10.19 -2.00
N ALA A 44 2.46 9.27 -1.17
CA ALA A 44 1.82 8.83 0.07
C ALA A 44 2.62 9.23 1.32
N ALA A 45 3.66 10.07 1.18
CA ALA A 45 4.52 10.49 2.31
C ALA A 45 3.75 11.25 3.40
N HIS A 46 2.61 11.86 3.06
CA HIS A 46 1.73 12.51 4.04
C HIS A 46 1.12 11.55 5.07
N LEU A 47 1.09 10.25 4.77
CA LEU A 47 0.59 9.22 5.70
C LEU A 47 1.64 8.76 6.72
N ILE A 48 2.92 9.12 6.53
CA ILE A 48 4.00 8.72 7.44
C ILE A 48 3.75 9.29 8.84
N GLY A 49 3.88 8.44 9.85
CA GLY A 49 3.61 8.72 11.26
C GLY A 49 2.15 8.54 11.68
N GLN A 50 1.23 8.32 10.73
CA GLN A 50 -0.17 8.03 10.99
C GLN A 50 -0.40 6.53 11.18
N GLU A 51 -1.51 6.18 11.82
CA GLU A 51 -2.01 4.81 11.88
C GLU A 51 -3.09 4.62 10.82
N ALA A 52 -3.03 3.50 10.10
CA ALA A 52 -4.02 3.12 9.10
C ALA A 52 -4.45 1.67 9.29
N GLU A 53 -5.72 1.38 9.00
CA GLU A 53 -6.30 0.05 9.08
C GLU A 53 -6.19 -0.64 7.71
N PHE A 54 -5.74 -1.89 7.72
CA PHE A 54 -5.61 -2.74 6.54
C PHE A 54 -6.33 -4.06 6.78
N PHE A 55 -6.85 -4.68 5.73
CA PHE A 55 -7.20 -6.10 5.80
C PHE A 55 -5.91 -6.93 5.96
N ALA A 56 -5.96 -7.93 6.84
CA ALA A 56 -4.79 -8.75 7.17
C ALA A 56 -4.23 -9.52 5.96
N ASP A 57 -5.09 -9.88 4.98
CA ASP A 57 -4.70 -10.57 3.76
C ASP A 57 -4.05 -9.67 2.69
N GLY A 58 -4.17 -8.34 2.86
CA GLY A 58 -3.52 -7.36 2.00
C GLY A 58 -2.10 -6.99 2.46
N LEU A 59 -1.67 -7.45 3.63
CA LEU A 59 -0.37 -7.14 4.20
C LEU A 59 0.60 -8.31 4.04
N GLU A 60 1.86 -7.98 3.82
CA GLU A 60 2.97 -8.93 3.81
C GLU A 60 4.07 -8.52 4.79
N PRO A 61 4.74 -9.47 5.46
CA PRO A 61 5.92 -9.21 6.28
C PRO A 61 6.99 -8.51 5.44
N LEU A 62 7.60 -7.47 6.01
CA LEU A 62 8.68 -6.74 5.35
C LEU A 62 9.88 -7.65 5.04
N THR A 63 10.07 -8.72 5.83
CA THR A 63 11.08 -9.76 5.61
C THR A 63 10.88 -10.54 4.31
N ALA A 64 9.65 -10.62 3.77
CA ALA A 64 9.34 -11.31 2.53
C ALA A 64 9.92 -10.62 1.29
N LEU A 65 10.11 -9.29 1.34
CA LEU A 65 10.71 -8.52 0.25
C LEU A 65 12.21 -8.81 0.06
N GLY A 66 12.90 -9.25 1.11
CA GLY A 66 14.36 -9.41 1.15
C GLY A 66 15.13 -8.09 1.15
N GLU A 67 14.82 -7.19 0.21
CA GLU A 67 15.39 -5.84 0.07
C GLU A 67 14.27 -4.81 -0.05
N LEU A 68 14.45 -3.65 0.59
CA LEU A 68 13.48 -2.56 0.48
C LEU A 68 13.43 -2.03 -0.95
N PRO A 69 12.22 -1.80 -1.51
CA PRO A 69 12.08 -1.17 -2.80
C PRO A 69 12.78 0.20 -2.89
N PRO A 70 13.29 0.59 -4.07
CA PRO A 70 13.88 1.90 -4.27
C PRO A 70 12.84 3.02 -4.22
N GLY A 71 13.27 4.26 -3.99
CA GLY A 71 12.42 5.45 -4.12
C GLY A 71 11.44 5.69 -2.97
N LEU A 72 11.58 4.96 -1.87
CA LEU A 72 10.82 5.21 -0.63
C LEU A 72 11.38 6.41 0.14
N THR A 73 10.53 7.06 0.93
CA THR A 73 10.91 8.09 1.90
C THR A 73 10.35 7.76 3.28
N ASP A 74 11.07 8.20 4.32
CA ASP A 74 10.67 8.19 5.73
C ASP A 74 10.39 9.61 6.28
N HIS A 75 10.40 10.62 5.40
CA HIS A 75 10.14 12.00 5.76
C HIS A 75 8.67 12.34 5.50
N PRO A 76 7.87 12.64 6.55
CA PRO A 76 6.48 13.03 6.36
C PRO A 76 6.39 14.39 5.66
N VAL A 77 5.41 14.52 4.77
CA VAL A 77 5.07 15.77 4.10
C VAL A 77 3.71 16.23 4.59
N ALA A 78 3.57 17.50 4.97
CA ALA A 78 2.32 18.00 5.54
C ALA A 78 1.15 18.00 4.54
N GLU A 79 1.43 18.22 3.25
CA GLU A 79 0.43 18.31 2.20
C GLU A 79 0.34 17.01 1.38
N ARG A 80 -0.89 16.58 1.10
CA ARG A 80 -1.16 15.49 0.17
C ARG A 80 -0.75 15.93 -1.24
N GLN A 81 0.28 15.29 -1.79
CA GLN A 81 0.64 15.45 -3.18
C GLN A 81 -0.44 14.81 -4.07
N PRO A 82 -0.76 15.41 -5.23
CA PRO A 82 -1.69 14.80 -6.16
C PRO A 82 -1.14 13.45 -6.62
N LEU A 83 -2.00 12.44 -6.60
CA LEU A 83 -1.64 11.14 -7.16
C LEU A 83 -1.44 11.29 -8.67
N PRO A 84 -0.43 10.61 -9.24
CA PRO A 84 -0.16 10.71 -10.67
C PRO A 84 -1.39 10.25 -11.45
N ALA A 85 -1.87 11.10 -12.36
CA ALA A 85 -2.87 10.69 -13.34
C ALA A 85 -2.23 9.67 -14.29
N MET A 86 -2.72 8.44 -14.27
CA MET A 86 -2.26 7.37 -15.15
C MET A 86 -3.38 7.00 -16.12
N ASP A 87 -3.06 6.98 -17.40
CA ASP A 87 -3.93 6.36 -18.40
C ASP A 87 -3.92 4.83 -18.24
N GLU A 88 -4.82 4.15 -18.95
CA GLU A 88 -4.94 2.69 -18.84
C GLU A 88 -3.66 1.96 -19.26
N ALA A 89 -2.96 2.46 -20.27
CA ALA A 89 -1.74 1.83 -20.76
C ALA A 89 -0.61 1.89 -19.71
N GLU A 90 -0.46 3.05 -19.06
CA GLU A 90 0.49 3.22 -17.97
C GLU A 90 0.09 2.37 -16.75
N LYS A 91 -1.20 2.32 -16.39
CA LYS A 91 -1.67 1.47 -15.30
C LYS A 91 -1.31 0.00 -15.52
N LEU A 92 -1.52 -0.51 -16.73
CA LEU A 92 -1.17 -1.89 -17.08
C LEU A 92 0.33 -2.12 -17.09
N ARG A 93 1.12 -1.15 -17.58
CA ARG A 93 2.59 -1.22 -17.52
C ARG A 93 3.08 -1.31 -16.08
N ARG A 94 2.54 -0.49 -15.17
CA ARG A 94 2.91 -0.47 -13.75
C ARG A 94 2.46 -1.73 -13.02
N ALA A 95 1.27 -2.24 -13.32
CA ALA A 95 0.81 -3.52 -12.79
C ALA A 95 1.71 -4.68 -13.25
N ALA A 96 2.13 -4.67 -14.52
CA ALA A 96 3.09 -5.65 -15.05
C ALA A 96 4.46 -5.54 -14.35
N ALA A 97 4.97 -4.33 -14.14
CA ALA A 97 6.19 -4.08 -13.38
C ALA A 97 6.09 -4.61 -11.95
N ALA A 98 5.01 -4.29 -11.24
CA ALA A 98 4.76 -4.79 -9.88
C ALA A 98 4.76 -6.32 -9.82
N ALA A 99 4.13 -6.99 -10.79
CA ALA A 99 4.12 -8.45 -10.86
C ALA A 99 5.52 -9.05 -11.10
N VAL A 100 6.32 -8.44 -11.98
CA VAL A 100 7.71 -8.86 -12.24
C VAL A 100 8.56 -8.68 -10.98
N HIS A 101 8.44 -7.54 -10.29
CA HIS A 101 9.19 -7.30 -9.05
C HIS A 101 8.75 -8.17 -7.89
N GLN A 102 7.46 -8.54 -7.80
CA GLN A 102 7.00 -9.51 -6.81
C GLN A 102 7.63 -10.89 -7.04
N LEU A 103 7.78 -11.30 -8.30
CA LEU A 103 8.32 -12.62 -8.63
C LEU A 103 9.84 -12.70 -8.50
N TYR A 104 10.55 -11.66 -8.92
CA TYR A 104 12.01 -11.68 -9.03
C TYR A 104 12.72 -10.79 -8.00
N GLY A 105 12.02 -9.91 -7.31
CA GLY A 105 12.60 -8.86 -6.48
C GLY A 105 13.14 -7.68 -7.28
N TYR A 106 13.47 -6.59 -6.59
CA TYR A 106 14.06 -5.40 -7.19
C TYR A 106 15.55 -5.60 -7.50
N HIS A 107 16.04 -5.01 -8.60
CA HIS A 107 17.46 -5.01 -9.00
C HIS A 107 18.11 -6.40 -9.16
N ARG A 108 17.32 -7.49 -9.21
CA ARG A 108 17.83 -8.86 -9.42
C ARG A 108 18.03 -9.19 -10.89
N LEU A 109 17.31 -8.52 -11.78
CA LEU A 109 17.38 -8.73 -13.21
C LEU A 109 18.19 -7.63 -13.90
N PRO A 110 18.94 -7.94 -14.98
CA PRO A 110 19.44 -6.93 -15.89
C PRO A 110 18.30 -6.09 -16.48
N ALA A 111 18.50 -4.79 -16.65
CA ALA A 111 17.45 -3.86 -17.06
C ALA A 111 16.75 -4.26 -18.37
N GLU A 112 17.49 -4.73 -19.38
CA GLU A 112 16.88 -5.18 -20.64
C GLU A 112 15.96 -6.39 -20.45
N GLN A 113 16.37 -7.34 -19.60
CA GLN A 113 15.58 -8.53 -19.30
C GLN A 113 14.32 -8.18 -18.50
N GLU A 114 14.47 -7.31 -17.52
CA GLU A 114 13.35 -6.79 -16.73
C GLU A 114 12.30 -6.12 -17.64
N GLN A 115 12.73 -5.22 -18.54
CA GLN A 115 11.82 -4.55 -19.47
C GLN A 115 11.13 -5.53 -20.42
N ALA A 116 11.84 -6.56 -20.89
CA ALA A 116 11.24 -7.60 -21.75
C ALA A 116 10.13 -8.37 -21.01
N LEU A 117 10.36 -8.78 -19.76
CA LEU A 117 9.36 -9.47 -18.95
C LEU A 117 8.16 -8.58 -18.63
N ILE A 118 8.40 -7.31 -18.31
CA ILE A 118 7.31 -6.34 -18.09
C ILE A 118 6.45 -6.20 -19.35
N ALA A 119 7.08 -6.13 -20.53
CA ALA A 119 6.35 -6.06 -21.79
C ALA A 119 5.54 -7.34 -22.05
N GLU A 120 6.09 -8.51 -21.77
CA GLU A 120 5.38 -9.80 -21.92
C GLU A 120 4.17 -9.91 -20.98
N VAL A 121 4.35 -9.58 -19.70
CA VAL A 121 3.26 -9.57 -18.72
C VAL A 121 2.19 -8.56 -19.13
N ARG A 122 2.57 -7.38 -19.63
CA ARG A 122 1.60 -6.39 -20.12
C ARG A 122 0.77 -6.94 -21.28
N VAL A 123 1.40 -7.59 -22.26
CA VAL A 123 0.68 -8.22 -23.39
C VAL A 123 -0.29 -9.29 -22.89
N MET A 124 0.09 -10.09 -21.89
CA MET A 124 -0.81 -11.07 -21.27
C MET A 124 -2.01 -10.39 -20.59
N LEU A 125 -1.78 -9.31 -19.83
CA LEU A 125 -2.85 -8.53 -19.19
C LEU A 125 -3.80 -7.94 -20.23
N GLU A 126 -3.28 -7.45 -21.37
CA GLU A 126 -4.09 -6.86 -22.44
C GLU A 126 -4.90 -7.91 -23.21
N ALA A 127 -4.38 -9.13 -23.35
CA ALA A 127 -5.01 -10.21 -24.10
C ALA A 127 -6.26 -10.81 -23.40
N ASP A 128 -6.36 -10.68 -22.08
CA ASP A 128 -7.52 -11.11 -21.30
C ASP A 128 -8.36 -9.90 -20.84
N PRO A 129 -9.54 -9.65 -21.44
CA PRO A 129 -10.38 -8.51 -21.09
C PRO A 129 -10.86 -8.51 -19.63
N ALA A 130 -11.10 -9.68 -19.04
CA ALA A 130 -11.58 -9.78 -17.66
C ALA A 130 -10.46 -9.46 -16.67
N LEU A 131 -9.26 -10.01 -16.92
CA LEU A 131 -8.08 -9.69 -16.13
C LEU A 131 -7.70 -8.21 -16.27
N ARG A 132 -7.70 -7.67 -17.50
CA ARG A 132 -7.46 -6.24 -17.75
C ARG A 132 -8.40 -5.35 -16.94
N ALA A 133 -9.70 -5.59 -17.02
CA ALA A 133 -10.70 -4.79 -16.33
C ALA A 133 -10.51 -4.84 -14.81
N ARG A 134 -10.21 -6.02 -14.26
CA ARG A 134 -9.91 -6.20 -12.84
C ARG A 134 -8.66 -5.43 -12.42
N THR A 135 -7.57 -5.55 -13.18
CA THR A 135 -6.32 -4.83 -12.89
C THR A 135 -6.51 -3.32 -12.90
N LEU A 136 -7.23 -2.79 -13.90
CA LEU A 136 -7.52 -1.35 -13.98
C LEU A 136 -8.36 -0.88 -12.78
N ALA A 137 -9.39 -1.64 -12.40
CA ALA A 137 -10.23 -1.31 -11.24
C ALA A 137 -9.40 -1.29 -9.93
N THR A 138 -8.53 -2.28 -9.73
CA THR A 138 -7.62 -2.32 -8.59
C THR A 138 -6.66 -1.13 -8.59
N MET A 139 -6.04 -0.80 -9.74
CA MET A 139 -5.17 0.37 -9.86
C MET A 139 -5.91 1.67 -9.52
N ASP A 140 -7.17 1.82 -9.96
CA ASP A 140 -8.00 2.98 -9.66
C ASP A 140 -8.37 3.09 -8.18
N GLU A 141 -8.60 1.97 -7.50
CA GLU A 141 -8.87 1.97 -6.06
C GLU A 141 -7.62 2.36 -5.25
N ILE A 142 -6.46 1.80 -5.59
CA ILE A 142 -5.17 2.16 -4.99
C ILE A 142 -4.89 3.66 -5.17
N LEU A 143 -5.10 4.19 -6.38
CA LEU A 143 -4.87 5.59 -6.72
C LEU A 143 -5.93 6.56 -6.17
N ARG A 144 -6.95 6.08 -5.45
CA ARG A 144 -7.81 6.94 -4.65
C ARG A 144 -7.33 7.03 -3.19
N LEU A 145 -6.66 5.98 -2.70
CA LEU A 145 -6.31 5.78 -1.28
C LEU A 145 -7.53 5.77 -0.34
N ASP A 146 -8.74 5.69 -0.88
CA ASP A 146 -9.99 5.77 -0.09
C ASP A 146 -10.11 4.61 0.92
N PHE A 147 -9.48 3.47 0.60
CA PHE A 147 -9.48 2.29 1.47
C PHE A 147 -8.63 2.48 2.75
N LEU A 148 -7.66 3.41 2.76
CA LEU A 148 -6.78 3.65 3.93
C LEU A 148 -7.39 4.57 5.01
N GLY A 149 -8.59 5.11 4.76
CA GLY A 149 -9.16 6.17 5.59
C GLY A 149 -10.66 6.10 5.82
N SER A 150 -11.36 5.06 5.33
CA SER A 150 -12.82 4.97 5.43
C SER A 150 -13.34 4.71 6.86
N ARG A 151 -12.46 4.53 7.85
CA ARG A 151 -12.83 4.51 9.28
C ARG A 151 -11.76 5.18 10.14
N SER A 152 -11.46 6.45 9.86
CA SER A 152 -10.87 7.30 10.89
C SER A 152 -11.86 7.35 12.06
N THR A 153 -11.62 6.53 13.08
CA THR A 153 -12.32 6.61 14.34
C THR A 153 -12.09 8.02 14.87
N SER A 154 -13.19 8.74 15.06
CA SER A 154 -13.16 9.97 15.85
C SER A 154 -12.58 9.62 17.21
N PRO A 155 -11.57 10.34 17.73
CA PRO A 155 -11.12 10.13 19.09
C PRO A 155 -12.24 10.54 20.03
N HIS A 156 -12.66 9.56 20.82
CA HIS A 156 -13.55 9.67 21.95
C HIS A 156 -13.15 10.86 22.85
N SER A 157 -14.06 11.83 23.00
CA SER A 157 -13.99 12.79 24.10
C SER A 157 -14.99 12.35 25.17
N ASP A 158 -14.56 11.38 25.98
CA ASP A 158 -15.14 11.17 27.30
C ASP A 158 -14.12 11.72 28.30
N GLN A 159 -14.44 12.88 28.89
CA GLN A 159 -13.74 13.35 30.08
C GLN A 159 -14.67 14.18 30.98
N LYS A 160 -15.19 13.44 31.98
CA LYS A 160 -15.27 13.75 33.42
C LYS A 160 -16.09 14.92 33.94
N GLU A 161 -17.13 14.53 34.69
CA GLU A 161 -17.40 14.84 36.11
C GLU A 161 -17.19 16.26 36.66
N GLY A 162 -18.27 16.78 37.23
CA GLY A 162 -18.35 17.88 38.20
C GLY A 162 -19.66 18.63 37.96
N GLY A 163 -20.65 18.74 38.83
CA GLY A 163 -20.79 18.50 40.26
C GLY A 163 -21.89 19.46 40.73
N ALA A 164 -22.82 18.96 41.54
CA ALA A 164 -23.69 19.67 42.50
C ALA A 164 -24.62 20.83 42.07
N SER A 165 -25.89 20.69 42.51
CA SER A 165 -26.83 21.73 42.94
C SER A 165 -27.45 22.62 41.83
N SER A 166 -28.76 22.90 41.81
CA SER A 166 -29.80 23.03 42.84
C SER A 166 -31.17 22.55 42.37
#